data_AF-A0A1I8JAV6-F1
#
_entry.id   AF-A0A1I8JAV6-F1
#
_cell.length_a   1.000
_cell.length_b   1.000
_cell.length_c   1.000
_cell.angle_alpha   90.00
_cell.angle_beta   90.00
_cell.angle_gamma   90.00
#
_symmetry.space_group_name_H-M   'P 1'
#
loop_
_entity.id
_entity.type
_entity.pdbx_description
1 polymer ?
#
loop_
_entity_poly.entity_id
_entity_poly.type
_entity_poly.pdbx_seq_one_letter_code
_entity_poly.pdbx_strand_id
1 'polypeptide(L)'
;MTSEPGRSVVDCAMKCEPPYMQYCSAFAFVPESKVCLLTETQNADFSSAAPSGLVYRKSIDSDKKIVVIDGKTFQVIEHRSKGELSFARGWTQYEDGFGDETDFWIGKQN
;
A
#
# COMPACT_ATOMS: atom_id res chain seq x y z
N MET A 1 -8.37 15.23 -5.00
CA MET A 1 -7.17 14.84 -5.78
C MET A 1 -6.20 15.99 -5.75
N THR A 2 -4.99 15.73 -5.27
CA THR A 2 -3.92 16.72 -5.07
C THR A 2 -2.75 16.34 -5.96
N SER A 3 -2.11 17.32 -6.60
CA SER A 3 -0.94 17.11 -7.45
C SER A 3 0.29 17.70 -6.80
N GLU A 4 1.32 16.88 -6.60
CA GLU A 4 2.59 17.28 -6.00
C GLU A 4 3.76 16.96 -6.95
N PRO A 5 4.88 17.70 -6.90
CA PRO A 5 6.08 17.32 -7.64
C PRO A 5 6.52 15.90 -7.25
N GLY A 6 6.82 15.03 -8.20
CA GLY A 6 7.18 13.63 -7.95
C GLY A 6 8.42 13.22 -8.73
N ARG A 7 9.24 12.34 -8.15
CA ARG A 7 10.47 11.85 -8.82
C ARG A 7 10.35 10.39 -9.28
N SER A 8 9.49 9.61 -8.65
CA SER A 8 9.28 8.20 -8.94
C SER A 8 7.99 7.69 -8.30
N VAL A 9 7.62 6.46 -8.63
CA VAL A 9 6.52 5.74 -7.96
C VAL A 9 6.74 5.65 -6.44
N VAL A 10 7.97 5.34 -6.01
CA VAL A 10 8.31 5.21 -4.58
C VAL A 10 8.20 6.55 -3.84
N ASP A 11 8.61 7.65 -4.48
CA ASP A 11 8.43 9.00 -3.91
C ASP A 11 6.93 9.32 -3.71
N CYS A 12 6.08 8.98 -4.69
CA CYS A 12 4.64 9.16 -4.57
C CYS A 12 4.01 8.26 -3.51
N ALA A 13 4.50 7.03 -3.35
CA ALA A 13 4.06 6.13 -2.28
C ALA A 13 4.33 6.74 -0.89
N MET A 14 5.55 7.26 -0.67
CA MET A 14 5.91 7.92 0.59
C MET A 14 5.07 9.18 0.87
N LYS A 15 4.68 9.92 -0.18
CA LYS A 15 3.76 11.07 -0.04
C LYS A 15 2.32 10.66 0.23
N CYS A 16 1.96 9.43 -0.09
CA CYS A 16 0.67 8.81 0.20
C CYS A 16 0.66 8.11 1.58
N GLU A 17 1.58 8.48 2.48
CA GLU A 17 1.64 8.00 3.85
C GLU A 17 1.60 9.17 4.87
N PRO A 18 1.12 8.95 6.10
CA PRO A 18 1.27 9.91 7.19
C PRO A 18 2.77 10.14 7.52
N PRO A 19 3.18 11.39 7.85
CA PRO A 19 2.36 12.58 8.07
C PRO A 19 2.07 13.38 6.78
N TYR A 20 2.57 12.95 5.62
CA TYR A 20 2.56 13.73 4.39
C TYR A 20 1.14 13.88 3.81
N MET A 21 0.37 12.80 3.83
CA MET A 21 -1.06 12.84 3.50
C MET A 21 -1.81 11.80 4.35
N GLN A 22 -2.45 12.28 5.41
CA GLN A 22 -3.04 11.45 6.46
C GLN A 22 -4.10 10.45 5.95
N TYR A 23 -4.84 10.80 4.89
CA TYR A 23 -5.95 10.01 4.37
C TYR A 23 -5.74 9.56 2.93
N CYS A 24 -4.49 9.50 2.45
CA CYS A 24 -4.25 9.06 1.09
C CYS A 24 -4.62 7.58 0.93
N SER A 25 -5.53 7.31 -0.02
CA SER A 25 -6.06 5.97 -0.32
C SER A 25 -5.61 5.48 -1.69
N ALA A 26 -5.18 6.37 -2.58
CA ALA A 26 -4.63 6.01 -3.88
C ALA A 26 -3.67 7.07 -4.42
N PHE A 27 -2.72 6.64 -5.24
CA PHE A 27 -1.81 7.53 -5.95
C PHE A 27 -1.43 7.03 -7.34
N ALA A 28 -0.96 7.95 -8.18
CA ALA A 28 -0.33 7.65 -9.45
C ALA A 28 0.90 8.57 -9.65
N PHE A 29 1.98 8.02 -10.23
CA PHE A 29 3.09 8.82 -10.71
C PHE A 29 2.94 9.04 -12.21
N VAL A 30 3.00 10.29 -12.66
CA VAL A 30 2.96 10.67 -14.08
C VAL A 30 4.39 10.99 -14.54
N PRO A 31 5.07 10.10 -15.28
CA PRO A 31 6.47 10.28 -15.66
C PRO A 31 6.69 11.51 -16.56
N GLU A 32 5.73 11.83 -17.42
CA GLU A 32 5.81 12.90 -18.41
C GLU A 32 5.87 14.27 -17.75
N SER A 33 5.07 14.48 -16.71
CA SER A 33 5.00 15.75 -15.96
C SER A 33 5.80 15.73 -14.67
N LYS A 34 6.33 14.57 -14.25
CA LYS A 34 7.02 14.37 -12.96
C LYS A 34 6.14 14.80 -11.78
N VAL A 35 4.91 14.30 -11.75
CA VAL A 35 3.90 14.64 -10.74
C VAL A 35 3.38 13.39 -10.05
N CYS A 36 3.20 13.49 -8.73
CA CYS A 36 2.41 12.57 -7.92
C CYS A 36 0.97 13.07 -7.87
N LEU A 37 0.05 12.25 -8.34
CA LEU A 37 -1.38 12.44 -8.18
C LEU A 37 -1.80 11.65 -6.95
N LEU A 38 -2.35 12.32 -5.94
CA LEU A 38 -2.70 11.76 -4.64
C LEU A 38 -4.19 11.96 -4.37
N THR A 39 -4.84 11.01 -3.72
CA THR A 39 -6.28 11.15 -3.39
C THR A 39 -6.69 10.29 -2.22
N GLU A 40 -7.73 10.74 -1.53
CA GLU A 40 -8.37 10.02 -0.43
C GLU A 40 -9.42 9.02 -0.93
N THR A 41 -9.82 9.12 -2.20
CA THR A 41 -10.80 8.21 -2.83
C THR A 41 -10.12 6.92 -3.29
N GLN A 42 -10.45 5.79 -2.66
CA GLN A 42 -9.83 4.49 -2.97
C GLN A 42 -10.00 4.08 -4.46
N ASN A 43 -11.19 4.32 -5.04
CA ASN A 43 -11.50 3.97 -6.43
C ASN A 43 -11.28 5.13 -7.40
N ALA A 44 -10.35 6.03 -7.10
CA ALA A 44 -10.06 7.14 -8.00
C ALA A 44 -9.63 6.65 -9.39
N ASP A 45 -10.20 7.29 -10.39
CA ASP A 45 -9.78 7.18 -11.77
C ASP A 45 -8.80 8.32 -12.09
N PHE A 46 -7.60 7.94 -12.50
CA PHE A 46 -6.56 8.88 -12.95
C PHE A 46 -6.41 8.90 -14.47
N SER A 47 -7.28 8.22 -15.22
CA SER A 47 -7.17 8.05 -16.68
C SER A 47 -7.06 9.37 -17.46
N SER A 48 -7.67 10.45 -16.96
CA SER A 48 -7.59 11.78 -17.59
C SER A 48 -6.24 12.48 -17.41
N ALA A 49 -5.54 12.19 -16.30
CA ALA A 49 -4.27 12.82 -15.93
C ALA A 49 -3.06 11.88 -16.11
N ALA A 50 -3.31 10.58 -16.17
CA ALA A 50 -2.35 9.49 -16.32
C ALA A 50 -2.98 8.37 -17.19
N PRO A 51 -3.21 8.59 -18.49
CA PRO A 51 -3.96 7.66 -19.36
C PRO A 51 -3.34 6.27 -19.46
N SER A 52 -2.02 6.20 -19.27
CA SER A 52 -1.20 4.99 -19.28
C SER A 52 -0.56 4.68 -17.92
N GLY A 53 -0.90 5.45 -16.88
CA GLY A 53 -0.28 5.34 -15.56
C GLY A 53 -0.88 4.21 -14.74
N LEU A 54 -0.01 3.44 -14.06
CA LEU A 54 -0.45 2.53 -13.01
C LEU A 54 -1.02 3.34 -11.83
N VAL A 55 -2.19 2.93 -11.34
CA VAL A 55 -2.83 3.49 -10.14
C VAL A 55 -2.58 2.54 -8.98
N TYR A 56 -1.86 3.02 -7.98
CA TYR A 56 -1.57 2.30 -6.75
C TYR A 56 -2.63 2.66 -5.72
N ARG A 57 -3.20 1.66 -5.05
CA ARG A 57 -4.26 1.85 -4.06
C ARG A 57 -3.79 1.29 -2.74
N LYS A 58 -3.96 2.07 -1.69
CA LYS A 58 -3.75 1.60 -0.33
C LYS A 58 -4.83 0.57 -0.04
N SER A 59 -4.41 -0.64 0.35
CA SER A 59 -5.34 -1.65 0.80
C SER A 59 -6.02 -1.14 2.07
N ILE A 60 -7.36 -1.14 2.09
CA ILE A 60 -8.13 -0.83 3.33
C ILE A 60 -7.80 -1.83 4.45
N ASP A 61 -7.26 -3.00 4.09
CA ASP A 61 -6.87 -4.03 5.03
C ASP A 61 -5.55 -3.73 5.78
N SER A 62 -4.86 -2.63 5.44
CA SER A 62 -3.65 -2.19 6.15
C SER A 62 -3.97 -1.77 7.59
N ASP A 63 -5.13 -1.18 7.84
CA ASP A 63 -5.57 -0.75 9.18
C ASP A 63 -5.93 -1.94 10.09
N LYS A 64 -6.30 -3.10 9.52
CA LYS A 64 -6.58 -4.32 10.29
C LYS A 64 -5.34 -4.98 10.87
N LYS A 65 -4.14 -4.51 10.53
CA LYS A 65 -2.86 -5.14 10.89
C LYS A 65 -1.91 -4.21 11.63
N ILE A 66 -2.45 -3.24 12.37
CA ILE A 66 -1.67 -2.36 13.24
C ILE A 66 -1.80 -2.83 14.69
N VAL A 67 -0.67 -2.95 15.40
CA VAL A 67 -0.61 -3.27 16.83
C VAL A 67 0.11 -2.18 17.61
N VAL A 68 -0.29 -1.96 18.87
CA VAL A 68 0.36 -1.02 19.78
C VAL A 68 1.11 -1.80 20.87
N ILE A 69 2.42 -1.62 20.94
CA ILE A 69 3.29 -2.24 21.95
C ILE A 69 4.08 -1.11 22.62
N ASP A 70 3.95 -0.99 23.94
CA ASP A 70 4.60 0.05 24.75
C ASP A 70 4.42 1.47 24.21
N GLY A 71 3.20 1.79 23.77
CA GLY A 71 2.85 3.11 23.23
C GLY A 71 3.42 3.40 21.83
N LYS A 72 4.00 2.39 21.16
CA LYS A 72 4.48 2.49 19.78
C LYS A 72 3.59 1.68 18.85
N THR A 73 3.36 2.23 17.66
CA THR A 73 2.52 1.65 16.63
C THR A 73 3.38 0.84 15.65
N PHE A 74 3.00 -0.41 15.39
CA PHE A 74 3.69 -1.31 14.48
C PHE A 74 2.73 -1.87 13.44
N GLN A 75 3.18 -1.92 12.19
CA GLN A 75 2.52 -2.70 11.14
C GLN A 75 2.94 -4.17 11.28
N VAL A 76 1.96 -5.06 11.39
CA VAL A 76 2.17 -6.51 11.37
C VAL A 76 2.28 -6.95 9.91
N ILE A 77 3.48 -7.39 9.53
CA ILE A 77 3.78 -7.88 8.18
C ILE A 77 3.60 -9.41 8.06
N GLU A 78 3.61 -10.11 9.19
CA GLU A 78 3.47 -11.56 9.30
C GLU A 78 2.89 -11.89 10.68
N HIS A 79 2.00 -12.87 10.74
CA HIS A 79 1.48 -13.40 12.01
C HIS A 79 1.20 -14.89 11.89
N ARG A 80 1.49 -15.65 12.96
CA ARG A 80 1.33 -17.10 13.05
C ARG A 80 0.93 -17.51 14.45
N SER A 81 -0.25 -18.12 14.59
CA SER A 81 -0.80 -18.50 15.89
C SER A 81 -1.60 -19.80 15.85
N LYS A 82 -2.38 -20.06 14.78
CA LYS A 82 -3.18 -21.30 14.66
C LYS A 82 -2.31 -22.48 14.25
N GLY A 83 -1.29 -22.23 13.43
CA GLY A 83 -0.37 -23.26 12.95
C GLY A 83 -0.94 -24.11 11.81
N GLU A 84 -2.10 -23.74 11.26
CA GLU A 84 -2.80 -24.47 10.19
C GLU A 84 -2.38 -24.00 8.80
N LEU A 85 -1.95 -22.73 8.68
CA LEU A 85 -1.50 -22.17 7.41
C LEU A 85 -0.06 -22.60 7.11
N SER A 86 0.15 -23.26 5.96
CA SER A 86 1.50 -23.52 5.46
C SER A 86 2.18 -22.23 4.98
N PHE A 87 3.38 -21.99 5.49
CA PHE A 87 4.30 -20.93 5.04
C PHE A 87 5.33 -21.45 4.02
N ALA A 88 5.36 -22.75 3.72
CA ALA A 88 6.18 -23.28 2.64
C ALA A 88 5.50 -22.98 1.29
N ARG A 89 5.67 -21.75 0.80
CA ARG A 89 5.01 -21.21 -0.40
C ARG A 89 6.01 -20.83 -1.48
N GLY A 90 5.52 -20.78 -2.73
CA GLY A 90 6.32 -20.35 -3.88
C GLY A 90 6.60 -18.84 -3.86
N TRP A 91 7.56 -18.40 -4.68
CA TRP A 91 8.01 -17.00 -4.73
C TRP A 91 6.88 -16.01 -5.02
N THR A 92 6.04 -16.29 -6.02
CA THR A 92 4.92 -15.43 -6.40
C THR A 92 3.95 -15.19 -5.23
N GLN A 93 3.70 -16.22 -4.41
CA GLN A 93 2.82 -16.05 -3.24
C GLN A 93 3.47 -15.16 -2.17
N TYR A 94 4.80 -15.20 -2.03
CA TYR A 94 5.52 -14.26 -1.18
C TYR A 94 5.54 -12.83 -1.74
N GLU A 95 5.40 -12.65 -3.05
CA GLU A 95 5.24 -11.32 -3.66
C GLU A 95 3.84 -10.79 -3.42
N ASP A 96 2.81 -11.61 -3.67
CA ASP A 96 1.40 -11.22 -3.65
C ASP A 96 0.80 -11.18 -2.23
N GLY A 97 1.35 -11.96 -1.30
CA GLY A 97 0.76 -12.19 0.01
C GLY A 97 -0.13 -13.43 0.05
N PHE A 98 -0.32 -13.97 1.25
CA PHE A 98 -1.20 -15.13 1.48
C PHE A 98 -1.62 -15.22 2.94
N GLY A 99 -2.74 -15.89 3.20
CA GLY A 99 -3.22 -16.22 4.54
C GLY A 99 -4.65 -15.77 4.81
N ASP A 100 -5.00 -15.75 6.09
CA ASP A 100 -6.30 -15.32 6.59
C ASP A 100 -6.16 -14.12 7.54
N GLU A 101 -7.23 -13.79 8.28
CA GLU A 101 -7.23 -12.66 9.23
C GLU A 101 -6.26 -12.87 10.41
N THR A 102 -5.84 -14.10 10.66
CA THR A 102 -4.99 -14.47 11.79
C THR A 102 -3.60 -14.90 11.32
N ASP A 103 -3.48 -15.96 10.52
CA ASP A 103 -2.18 -16.43 10.07
C ASP A 103 -1.95 -15.89 8.65
N PHE A 104 -0.92 -15.07 8.42
CA PHE A 104 -0.69 -14.45 7.11
C PHE A 104 0.75 -13.96 6.88
N TRP A 105 1.03 -13.68 5.59
CA TRP A 105 2.13 -12.87 5.07
C TRP A 105 1.54 -11.77 4.18
N ILE A 106 1.94 -10.51 4.38
CA ILE A 106 1.32 -9.38 3.66
C ILE A 106 1.68 -9.29 2.17
N GLY A 107 2.75 -9.94 1.71
CA GLY A 107 3.27 -9.75 0.35
C GLY A 107 4.41 -8.74 0.30
N LYS A 108 5.38 -8.94 -0.61
CA LYS A 108 6.54 -8.03 -0.78
C LYS A 108 6.23 -6.80 -1.62
N GLN A 109 5.17 -6.83 -2.43
CA GLN A 109 4.77 -5.69 -3.26
C GLN A 109 3.81 -4.72 -2.54
N ASN A 110 3.53 -4.97 -1.25
CA ASN A 110 2.90 -3.99 -0.37
C ASN A 110 3.87 -2.88 0.02
#